data_AF-A0A951K7D5-F1
#
_entry.id   AF-A0A951K7D5-F1
#
_cell.length_a   1.000
_cell.length_b   1.000
_cell.length_c   1.000
_cell.angle_alpha   90.00
_cell.angle_beta   90.00
_cell.angle_gamma   90.00
#
_symmetry.space_group_name_H-M   'P 1'
#
loop_
_entity.id
_entity.type
_entity.pdbx_description
1 polymer ?
#
loop_
_entity_poly.entity_id
_entity_poly.type
_entity_poly.pdbx_seq_one_letter_code
_entity_poly.pdbx_strand_id
1 'polypeptide(L)'
;MQLRKVLTLSVLFVTACAAQLSPRLSSSVTIGGKKITVAYGAPSMRGRKIMGALVPYGEVWCAGANDATSLETEADLDINGLKVPKGSYTLWTLPKPNEWLLIVNRET
;
A
#
# COMPACT_ATOMS: atom_id res chain seq x y z
N MET A 1 -21.62 -15.15 -61.10
CA MET A 1 -20.79 -15.96 -60.19
C MET A 1 -19.42 -15.29 -60.05
N GLN A 2 -19.26 -14.36 -59.10
CA GLN A 2 -17.95 -13.76 -58.78
C GLN A 2 -17.87 -13.60 -57.27
N LEU A 3 -16.86 -14.28 -56.71
CA LEU A 3 -16.68 -14.64 -55.32
C LEU A 3 -16.07 -13.46 -54.54
N ARG A 4 -16.76 -12.95 -53.51
CA ARG A 4 -16.21 -11.92 -52.62
C ARG A 4 -15.26 -12.57 -51.62
N LYS A 5 -13.96 -12.30 -51.76
CA LYS A 5 -12.91 -12.69 -50.81
C LYS A 5 -13.08 -11.91 -49.51
N VAL A 6 -13.36 -12.60 -48.41
CA VAL A 6 -13.38 -12.03 -47.06
C VAL A 6 -11.97 -12.17 -46.49
N LEU A 7 -11.29 -11.06 -46.27
CA LEU A 7 -9.96 -11.00 -45.65
C LEU A 7 -10.16 -10.66 -44.17
N THR A 8 -10.03 -11.65 -43.30
CA THR A 8 -10.18 -11.47 -41.85
C THR A 8 -8.88 -10.91 -41.26
N LEU A 9 -8.92 -9.69 -40.74
CA LEU A 9 -7.81 -9.03 -40.06
C LEU A 9 -7.83 -9.37 -38.57
N SER A 10 -6.92 -10.25 -38.13
CA SER A 10 -6.75 -10.59 -36.72
C SER A 10 -5.90 -9.51 -36.03
N VAL A 11 -6.53 -8.68 -35.19
CA VAL A 11 -5.82 -7.68 -34.38
C VAL A 11 -5.30 -8.34 -33.11
N LEU A 12 -3.97 -8.49 -32.99
CA LEU A 12 -3.32 -8.82 -31.72
C LEU A 12 -3.27 -7.58 -30.84
N PHE A 13 -4.10 -7.55 -29.80
CA PHE A 13 -3.95 -6.58 -28.71
C PHE A 13 -2.77 -6.98 -27.83
N VAL A 14 -1.62 -6.33 -28.01
CA VAL A 14 -0.54 -6.37 -27.04
C VAL A 14 -0.95 -5.45 -25.89
N THR A 15 -1.42 -6.02 -24.78
CA THR A 15 -1.65 -5.27 -23.55
C THR A 15 -0.31 -4.87 -22.95
N ALA A 16 0.09 -3.62 -23.14
CA ALA A 16 1.17 -3.02 -22.37
C ALA A 16 0.75 -2.96 -20.90
N CYS A 17 1.43 -3.72 -20.04
CA CYS A 17 1.24 -3.66 -18.60
C CYS A 17 1.82 -2.33 -18.09
N ALA A 18 0.96 -1.32 -17.91
CA ALA A 18 1.39 -0.03 -17.37
C ALA A 18 1.85 -0.22 -15.91
N ALA A 19 3.08 0.20 -15.59
CA ALA A 19 3.58 0.16 -14.22
C ALA A 19 2.67 0.96 -13.29
N GLN A 20 2.30 0.38 -12.14
CA GLN A 20 1.44 1.07 -11.19
C GLN A 20 2.11 2.35 -10.72
N LEU A 21 1.38 3.45 -10.87
CA LEU A 21 1.80 4.81 -10.52
C LEU A 21 2.49 4.88 -9.14
N SER A 22 1.95 4.16 -8.16
CA SER A 22 2.54 3.98 -6.83
C SER A 22 2.95 2.50 -6.68
N PRO A 23 4.24 2.17 -6.85
CA PRO A 23 4.70 0.79 -6.83
C PRO A 23 4.56 0.20 -5.43
N ARG A 24 4.31 -1.11 -5.36
CA ARG A 24 4.27 -1.85 -4.09
C ARG A 24 5.71 -2.17 -3.68
N LEU A 25 6.13 -1.70 -2.51
CA LEU A 25 7.46 -1.93 -1.94
C LEU A 25 7.33 -2.63 -0.59
N SER A 26 8.43 -3.21 -0.13
CA SER A 26 8.54 -3.74 1.22
C SER A 26 9.90 -3.41 1.84
N SER A 27 9.93 -3.34 3.15
CA SER A 27 11.14 -3.16 3.95
C SER A 27 11.13 -4.19 5.07
N SER A 28 12.25 -4.88 5.26
CA SER A 28 12.35 -5.96 6.24
C SER A 28 13.62 -5.83 7.06
N VAL A 29 13.52 -6.18 8.34
CA VAL A 29 14.66 -6.28 9.26
C VAL A 29 14.56 -7.58 10.04
N THR A 30 15.70 -8.21 10.30
CA THR A 30 15.78 -9.41 11.14
C THR A 30 16.56 -9.07 12.40
N ILE A 31 15.95 -9.26 13.57
CA ILE A 31 16.54 -8.98 14.88
C ILE A 31 16.43 -10.25 15.72
N GLY A 32 17.55 -10.78 16.21
CA GLY A 32 17.55 -12.01 17.02
C GLY A 32 16.92 -13.21 16.30
N GLY A 33 17.07 -13.29 14.97
CA GLY A 33 16.48 -14.36 14.15
C GLY A 33 14.97 -14.23 13.88
N LYS A 34 14.32 -13.14 14.32
CA LYS A 34 12.91 -12.85 14.06
C LYS A 34 12.80 -11.74 13.01
N LYS A 35 12.04 -12.00 11.95
CA LYS A 35 11.82 -11.05 10.87
C LYS A 35 10.62 -10.14 11.17
N ILE A 36 10.77 -8.87 10.82
CA ILE A 36 9.72 -7.86 10.81
C ILE A 36 9.69 -7.27 9.41
N THR A 37 8.54 -7.28 8.76
CA THR A 37 8.34 -6.81 7.40
C THR A 37 7.20 -5.80 7.36
N VAL A 38 7.42 -4.68 6.67
CA VAL A 38 6.38 -3.70 6.35
C VAL A 38 6.26 -3.64 4.83
N ALA A 39 5.05 -3.86 4.30
CA ALA A 39 4.77 -3.70 2.87
C ALA A 39 3.78 -2.56 2.64
N TYR A 40 4.10 -1.67 1.70
CA TYR A 40 3.38 -0.42 1.49
C TYR A 40 3.38 -0.05 0.00
N GLY A 41 2.34 0.69 -0.42
CA GLY A 41 2.38 1.39 -1.70
C GLY A 41 3.22 2.66 -1.54
N ALA A 42 4.33 2.79 -2.29
CA ALA A 42 5.23 3.92 -2.18
C ALA A 42 4.55 5.20 -2.70
N PRO A 43 4.26 6.19 -1.84
CA PRO A 43 3.53 7.37 -2.25
C PRO A 43 4.43 8.38 -2.96
N SER A 44 3.88 9.03 -3.99
CA SER A 44 4.51 10.16 -4.68
C SER A 44 3.59 11.38 -4.62
N MET A 45 4.14 12.55 -4.30
CA MET A 45 3.35 13.78 -4.15
C MET A 45 2.65 14.18 -5.45
N ARG A 46 3.36 14.07 -6.58
CA ARG A 46 2.88 14.43 -7.93
C ARG A 46 2.25 15.83 -8.00
N GLY A 47 2.89 16.81 -7.36
CA GLY A 47 2.43 18.21 -7.35
C GLY A 47 1.15 18.47 -6.56
N ARG A 48 0.61 17.49 -5.83
CA ARG A 48 -0.60 17.66 -5.01
C ARG A 48 -0.25 18.30 -3.66
N LYS A 49 -1.19 19.09 -3.13
CA LYS A 49 -1.20 19.43 -1.70
C LYS A 49 -1.49 18.15 -0.90
N ILE A 50 -0.61 17.81 0.04
CA ILE A 50 -0.69 16.55 0.77
C ILE A 50 -1.53 16.73 2.04
N MET A 51 -1.03 17.50 3.00
CA MET A 51 -1.67 17.63 4.30
C MET A 51 -2.90 18.54 4.28
N GLY A 52 -3.99 18.08 4.89
CA GLY A 52 -5.28 18.77 4.86
C GLY A 52 -5.91 18.81 3.47
N ALA A 53 -5.52 17.89 2.59
CA ALA A 53 -6.08 17.73 1.25
C ALA A 53 -6.10 16.24 0.86
N LEU A 54 -5.00 15.70 0.32
CA LEU A 54 -4.91 14.26 0.02
C LEU A 54 -4.93 13.41 1.30
N VAL A 55 -4.21 13.86 2.31
CA VAL A 55 -4.24 13.29 3.66
C VAL A 55 -5.20 14.15 4.47
N PRO A 56 -6.42 13.67 4.74
CA PRO A 56 -7.41 14.40 5.53
C PRO A 56 -7.00 14.45 7.00
N TYR A 57 -7.32 15.56 7.67
CA TYR A 57 -7.18 15.66 9.11
C TYR A 57 -8.47 15.20 9.79
N GLY A 58 -8.34 14.46 10.90
CA GLY A 58 -9.48 13.97 11.67
C GLY A 58 -10.15 12.72 11.10
N GLU A 59 -9.61 12.14 10.02
CA GLU A 59 -10.11 10.91 9.40
C GLU A 59 -9.05 9.82 9.40
N VAL A 60 -9.49 8.56 9.54
CA VAL A 60 -8.60 7.42 9.42
C VAL A 60 -8.12 7.30 7.98
N TRP A 61 -6.81 7.26 7.80
CA TRP A 61 -6.15 7.29 6.51
C TRP A 61 -5.08 6.19 6.41
N CYS A 62 -4.95 5.61 5.21
CA CYS A 62 -3.91 4.62 4.94
C CYS A 62 -2.51 5.28 4.94
N ALA A 63 -1.57 4.72 5.70
CA ALA A 63 -0.19 5.22 5.77
C ALA A 63 0.61 5.05 4.45
N GLY A 64 0.03 4.41 3.42
CA GLY A 64 0.63 4.18 2.10
C GLY A 64 -0.30 4.61 0.96
N ALA A 65 0.15 4.40 -0.28
CA ALA A 65 -0.66 4.65 -1.46
C ALA A 65 -1.53 3.45 -1.83
N ASN A 66 -2.78 3.73 -2.24
CA ASN A 66 -3.79 2.80 -2.77
C ASN A 66 -4.33 1.80 -1.74
N ASP A 67 -3.50 0.92 -1.21
CA ASP A 67 -3.90 -0.18 -0.31
C ASP A 67 -3.33 0.02 1.10
N ALA A 68 -3.95 -0.63 2.09
CA ALA A 68 -3.48 -0.64 3.47
C ALA A 68 -2.02 -1.11 3.56
N THR A 69 -1.22 -0.43 4.38
CA THR A 69 0.16 -0.87 4.68
C THR A 69 0.10 -2.10 5.57
N SER A 70 0.75 -3.19 5.21
CA SER A 70 0.82 -4.38 6.04
C SER A 70 2.06 -4.38 6.93
N LEU A 71 1.90 -4.93 8.13
CA LEU A 71 2.97 -5.23 9.07
C LEU A 71 2.90 -6.72 9.39
N GLU A 72 3.98 -7.44 9.13
CA GLU A 72 4.17 -8.81 9.56
C GLU A 72 5.34 -8.87 10.54
N THR A 73 5.12 -9.47 11.71
CA THR A 73 6.14 -9.57 12.74
C THR A 73 6.20 -10.96 13.34
N GLU A 74 7.39 -11.55 13.36
CA GLU A 74 7.69 -12.83 14.02
C GLU A 74 8.05 -12.65 15.50
N ALA A 75 8.05 -11.42 15.99
CA ALA A 75 8.29 -11.04 17.38
C ALA A 75 7.08 -10.31 17.98
N ASP A 76 6.96 -10.38 19.29
CA ASP A 76 6.12 -9.45 20.03
C ASP A 76 6.83 -8.09 20.06
N LEU A 77 6.12 -7.03 19.65
CA LEU A 77 6.62 -5.67 19.57
C LEU A 77 6.00 -4.81 20.68
N ASP A 78 6.78 -3.81 21.11
CA ASP A 78 6.31 -2.69 21.91
C ASP A 78 6.48 -1.42 21.07
N ILE A 79 5.36 -0.82 20.67
CA ILE A 79 5.34 0.42 19.89
C ILE A 79 4.82 1.53 20.80
N ASN A 80 5.73 2.24 21.47
CA ASN A 80 5.38 3.33 22.38
C ASN A 80 4.37 2.93 23.47
N GLY A 81 4.55 1.77 24.10
CA GLY A 81 3.67 1.20 25.11
C GLY A 81 2.56 0.32 24.52
N LEU A 82 2.30 0.36 23.21
CA LEU A 82 1.35 -0.54 22.55
C LEU A 82 1.97 -1.91 22.36
N LYS A 83 1.41 -2.92 23.03
CA LYS A 83 1.81 -4.31 22.86
C LYS A 83 1.21 -4.86 21.56
N VAL A 84 2.06 -5.24 20.62
CA VAL A 84 1.69 -5.85 19.34
C VAL A 84 2.29 -7.24 19.29
N PRO A 85 1.55 -8.29 19.67
CA PRO A 85 2.05 -9.66 19.60
C PRO A 85 2.48 -10.05 18.20
N LYS A 86 3.28 -11.10 18.05
CA LYS A 86 3.63 -11.66 16.75
C LYS A 86 2.36 -11.91 15.91
N GLY A 87 2.42 -11.59 14.62
CA GLY A 87 1.29 -11.73 13.72
C GLY A 87 1.34 -10.78 12.53
N SER A 88 0.21 -10.72 11.82
CA SER A 88 -0.01 -9.86 10.67
C SER A 88 -1.05 -8.80 11.01
N TYR A 89 -0.81 -7.58 10.56
CA TYR A 89 -1.58 -6.39 10.88
C TYR A 89 -1.68 -5.46 9.67
N THR A 90 -2.69 -4.60 9.67
CA THR A 90 -2.75 -3.43 8.79
C THR A 90 -2.46 -2.16 9.60
N LEU A 91 -1.70 -1.25 9.01
CA LEU A 91 -1.30 0.02 9.61
C LEU A 91 -2.11 1.17 9.01
N TRP A 92 -2.70 1.94 9.92
CA TRP A 92 -3.50 3.11 9.60
C TRP A 92 -3.03 4.29 10.45
N THR A 93 -3.44 5.48 10.04
CA THR A 93 -3.12 6.71 10.76
C THR A 93 -4.38 7.53 10.95
N LEU A 94 -4.46 8.27 12.05
CA LEU A 94 -5.42 9.35 12.22
C LEU A 94 -4.64 10.67 12.30
N PRO A 95 -4.46 11.36 11.15
CA PRO A 95 -3.70 12.60 11.09
C PRO A 95 -4.42 13.74 11.80
N LYS A 96 -3.68 14.52 12.60
CA LYS A 96 -4.09 15.84 13.08
C LYS A 96 -2.99 16.86 12.71
N PRO A 97 -3.27 18.17 12.79
CA PRO A 97 -2.28 19.19 12.43
C PRO A 97 -0.94 19.09 13.18
N ASN A 98 -0.95 18.64 14.44
CA ASN A 98 0.22 18.64 15.31
C ASN A 98 0.70 17.24 15.74
N GLU A 99 -0.15 16.23 15.61
CA GLU A 99 0.13 14.87 16.07
C GLU A 99 -0.59 13.85 15.19
N TRP A 100 -0.02 12.65 15.07
CA TRP A 100 -0.60 11.56 14.32
C TRP A 100 -0.77 10.38 15.27
N LEU A 101 -1.94 9.76 15.25
CA LEU A 101 -2.14 8.50 15.94
C LEU A 101 -1.87 7.37 14.97
N LEU A 102 -0.96 6.47 15.34
CA LEU A 102 -0.76 5.20 14.63
C LEU A 102 -1.82 4.20 15.13
N ILE A 103 -2.48 3.54 14.19
CA ILE A 103 -3.47 2.50 14.44
C ILE A 103 -2.91 1.19 13.89
N VAL A 104 -2.82 0.19 14.75
CA VAL A 104 -2.42 -1.17 14.38
C VAL A 104 -3.66 -2.05 14.42
N ASN A 105 -4.17 -2.43 13.25
CA ASN A 105 -5.40 -3.19 13.10
C ASN A 105 -5.10 -4.66 12.83
N ARG A 106 -5.88 -5.56 13.45
CA ARG A 106 -5.79 -7.03 13.23
C ARG A 106 -6.65 -7.53 12.09
N GLU A 107 -7.63 -6.73 11.66
CA GLU A 107 -8.42 -7.06 10.48
C GLU A 107 -7.59 -6.72 9.24
N THR A 108 -7.31 -7.75 8.45
CA THR A 108 -6.56 -7.72 7.19
C THR A 108 -7.48 -7.89 6.01
#